data_AF-A0A2S7D8T6-F1
#
_entry.id   AF-A0A2S7D8T6-F1
#
_cell.length_a   1.000
_cell.length_b   1.000
_cell.length_c   1.000
_cell.angle_alpha   90.00
_cell.angle_beta   90.00
_cell.angle_gamma   90.00
#
_symmetry.space_group_name_H-M   'P 1'
#
loop_
_entity.id
_entity.type
_entity.pdbx_description
1 polymer ?
#
loop_
_entity_poly.entity_id
_entity_poly.type
_entity_poly.pdbx_seq_one_letter_code
_entity_poly.pdbx_strand_id
1 'polypeptide(L)'
;MTETLFEADERTMENLMEGPWASIEGKTHGLSRRTALFNKSGFEKYSHLIDAYGCDGFSIAPEDVVQGELKAHFSPDFSKVRRREAIVEIGILGNSVFAEDFDYDVFKSFSNVKGLTTQNVSFGPILPTLFPALETWQSLDWKSNKLHSLNGSWTKLARLSVHGFSGSLDVFDDRPIRKLFLISSTIKKIDEIARCTSLEVLQFVACRLTGDVSSLSRLAQLRALRLEGKNTLQGWESLYSETLRNFWATDLPCRFRPEQFPHIENYVINTYRNKDPFRMVVGDPDEIEEAFASIFTE
;
A
#
# COMPACT_ATOMS: atom_id res chain seq x y z
N MET A 1 -13.21 11.38 4.15
CA MET A 1 -13.98 11.34 5.40
C MET A 1 -14.63 9.98 5.49
N THR A 2 -14.66 9.35 6.67
CA THR A 2 -15.35 8.09 6.91
C THR A 2 -16.52 8.29 7.86
N GLU A 3 -17.60 7.56 7.66
CA GLU A 3 -18.78 7.56 8.52
C GLU A 3 -19.00 6.15 9.08
N THR A 4 -19.03 6.00 10.41
CA THR A 4 -19.35 4.72 11.04
C THR A 4 -20.85 4.46 10.95
N LEU A 5 -21.23 3.41 10.23
CA LEU A 5 -22.61 2.99 10.02
C LEU A 5 -23.07 1.93 11.02
N PHE A 6 -22.11 1.17 11.56
CA PHE A 6 -22.33 0.13 12.56
C PHE A 6 -21.03 -0.16 13.30
N GLU A 7 -21.13 -0.45 14.59
CA GLU A 7 -20.02 -0.98 15.38
C GLU A 7 -20.57 -1.99 16.39
N ALA A 8 -19.90 -3.13 16.47
CA ALA A 8 -20.09 -4.13 17.52
C ALA A 8 -18.73 -4.44 18.13
N ASP A 9 -18.57 -4.12 19.40
CA ASP A 9 -17.38 -4.42 20.17
C ASP A 9 -17.77 -5.24 21.42
N GLU A 10 -17.57 -6.55 21.35
CA GLU A 10 -17.81 -7.46 22.47
C GLU A 10 -16.51 -7.81 23.20
N ARG A 11 -15.44 -7.03 22.98
CA ARG A 11 -14.19 -7.15 23.72
C ARG A 11 -14.37 -6.58 25.13
N THR A 12 -13.90 -7.35 26.10
CA THR A 12 -13.81 -7.00 27.51
C THR A 12 -12.34 -6.95 27.91
N MET A 13 -12.05 -6.51 29.13
CA MET A 13 -10.68 -6.55 29.68
C MET A 13 -10.10 -7.98 29.71
N GLU A 14 -10.96 -9.00 29.76
CA GLU A 14 -10.55 -10.41 29.86
C GLU A 14 -10.29 -11.05 28.50
N ASN A 15 -10.86 -10.53 27.42
CA ASN A 15 -10.74 -11.09 26.07
C ASN A 15 -10.39 -10.02 25.01
N LEU A 16 -9.69 -8.95 25.40
CA LEU A 16 -9.44 -7.78 24.56
C LEU A 16 -8.90 -8.12 23.15
N MET A 17 -8.20 -9.24 23.01
CA MET A 17 -7.63 -9.69 21.73
C MET A 17 -8.50 -10.72 20.98
N GLU A 18 -9.42 -11.40 21.67
CA GLU A 18 -10.19 -12.53 21.12
C GLU A 18 -11.68 -12.23 20.96
N GLY A 19 -12.22 -11.26 21.70
CA GLY A 19 -13.63 -10.89 21.67
C GLY A 19 -14.05 -10.45 20.27
N PRO A 20 -15.25 -10.82 19.80
CA PRO A 20 -15.73 -10.40 18.49
C PRO A 20 -15.76 -8.88 18.35
N TRP A 21 -15.15 -8.37 17.29
CA TRP A 21 -15.21 -6.97 16.91
C TRP A 21 -15.52 -6.83 15.42
N ALA A 22 -16.46 -5.94 15.11
CA ALA A 22 -16.81 -5.57 13.75
C ALA A 22 -17.16 -4.08 13.67
N SER A 23 -16.74 -3.42 12.61
CA SER A 23 -17.14 -2.05 12.26
C SER A 23 -17.55 -2.00 10.78
N ILE A 24 -18.50 -1.13 10.44
CA ILE A 24 -18.89 -0.86 9.06
C ILE A 24 -18.75 0.62 8.82
N GLU A 25 -17.98 0.96 7.81
CA GLU A 25 -17.63 2.34 7.48
C GLU A 25 -18.08 2.68 6.06
N GLY A 26 -18.73 3.83 5.91
CA GLY A 26 -18.90 4.50 4.64
C GLY A 26 -17.64 5.30 4.29
N LYS A 27 -17.16 5.18 3.06
CA LYS A 27 -15.99 5.90 2.54
C LYS A 27 -16.40 6.88 1.45
N THR A 28 -15.85 8.09 1.46
CA THR A 28 -16.05 9.08 0.38
C THR A 28 -15.12 8.88 -0.82
N HIS A 29 -14.01 8.16 -0.62
CA HIS A 29 -13.00 7.88 -1.64
C HIS A 29 -12.48 6.45 -1.48
N GLY A 30 -11.80 5.93 -2.51
CA GLY A 30 -11.32 4.54 -2.55
C GLY A 30 -12.10 3.71 -3.56
N LEU A 31 -11.79 2.40 -3.61
CA LEU A 31 -12.48 1.48 -4.52
C LEU A 31 -13.85 1.09 -3.95
N SER A 32 -13.89 0.73 -2.66
CA SER A 32 -15.14 0.45 -1.95
C SER A 32 -15.80 1.72 -1.42
N ARG A 33 -17.12 1.81 -1.53
CA ARG A 33 -17.95 2.84 -0.88
C ARG A 33 -18.30 2.47 0.56
N ARG A 34 -18.36 1.17 0.87
CA ARG A 34 -18.67 0.66 2.21
C ARG A 34 -17.77 -0.53 2.51
N THR A 35 -17.02 -0.42 3.60
CA THR A 35 -16.11 -1.48 4.03
C THR A 35 -16.57 -2.02 5.38
N ALA A 36 -16.65 -3.35 5.49
CA ALA A 36 -16.76 -4.01 6.78
C ALA A 36 -15.37 -4.41 7.29
N LEU A 37 -15.07 -4.07 8.54
CA LEU A 37 -13.82 -4.38 9.22
C LEU A 37 -14.10 -5.39 10.31
N PHE A 38 -13.29 -6.43 10.42
CA PHE A 38 -13.46 -7.50 11.38
C PHE A 38 -12.14 -7.88 12.02
N ASN A 39 -12.15 -8.31 13.28
CA ASN A 39 -11.13 -9.24 13.76
C ASN A 39 -11.53 -10.69 13.43
N LYS A 40 -10.71 -11.69 13.79
CA LYS A 40 -10.98 -13.11 13.50
C LYS A 40 -12.36 -13.56 14.02
N SER A 41 -12.62 -13.40 15.32
CA SER A 41 -13.90 -13.79 15.94
C SER A 41 -15.08 -12.96 15.42
N GLY A 42 -14.84 -11.69 15.10
CA GLY A 42 -15.80 -10.80 14.49
C GLY A 42 -16.23 -11.25 13.10
N PHE A 43 -15.30 -11.75 12.28
CA PHE A 43 -15.63 -12.27 10.95
C PHE A 43 -16.53 -13.51 11.06
N GLU A 44 -16.21 -14.43 11.97
CA GLU A 44 -17.03 -15.63 12.20
C GLU A 44 -18.45 -15.29 12.66
N LYS A 45 -18.58 -14.30 13.55
CA LYS A 45 -19.89 -13.90 14.09
C LYS A 45 -20.68 -13.00 13.14
N TYR A 46 -20.02 -12.04 12.50
CA TYR A 46 -20.65 -10.89 11.84
C TYR A 46 -20.40 -10.78 10.33
N SER A 47 -19.75 -11.73 9.67
CA SER A 47 -19.55 -11.67 8.20
C SER A 47 -20.84 -11.51 7.38
N HIS A 48 -21.98 -11.98 7.90
CA HIS A 48 -23.30 -11.74 7.29
C HIS A 48 -23.68 -10.24 7.17
N LEU A 49 -23.05 -9.37 7.96
CA LEU A 49 -23.27 -7.93 7.89
C LEU A 49 -22.71 -7.30 6.60
N ILE A 50 -21.75 -7.94 5.94
CA ILE A 50 -21.26 -7.53 4.61
C ILE A 50 -22.46 -7.41 3.66
N ASP A 51 -23.33 -8.42 3.64
CA ASP A 51 -24.54 -8.39 2.84
C ASP A 51 -25.61 -7.46 3.40
N ALA A 52 -25.85 -7.49 4.72
CA ALA A 52 -26.88 -6.67 5.34
C ALA A 52 -26.69 -5.16 5.09
N TYR A 53 -25.44 -4.70 5.05
CA TYR A 53 -25.09 -3.29 4.83
C TYR A 53 -24.71 -2.93 3.40
N GLY A 54 -24.69 -3.91 2.48
CA GLY A 54 -24.30 -3.64 1.09
C GLY A 54 -22.85 -3.21 0.97
N CYS A 55 -21.95 -3.83 1.74
CA CYS A 55 -20.53 -3.57 1.64
C CYS A 55 -19.98 -4.11 0.32
N ASP A 56 -19.19 -3.29 -0.35
CA ASP A 56 -18.44 -3.62 -1.56
C ASP A 56 -16.94 -3.81 -1.24
N GLY A 57 -16.54 -3.66 0.02
CA GLY A 57 -15.25 -4.10 0.51
C GLY A 57 -15.34 -4.74 1.88
N PHE A 58 -14.33 -5.53 2.23
CA PHE A 58 -14.14 -5.94 3.62
C PHE A 58 -12.66 -6.13 3.94
N SER A 59 -12.32 -5.95 5.21
CA SER A 59 -11.00 -6.31 5.74
C SER A 59 -11.16 -7.19 6.96
N ILE A 60 -10.37 -8.26 7.00
CA ILE A 60 -10.22 -9.07 8.20
C ILE A 60 -8.84 -8.76 8.74
N ALA A 61 -8.79 -8.22 9.95
CA ALA A 61 -7.59 -8.00 10.70
C ALA A 61 -7.42 -9.10 11.76
N PRO A 62 -6.89 -10.28 11.42
CA PRO A 62 -6.53 -11.29 12.41
C PRO A 62 -5.31 -10.81 13.22
N GLU A 63 -5.46 -9.77 14.03
CA GLU A 63 -4.46 -9.39 15.02
C GLU A 63 -4.76 -10.09 16.35
N ASP A 64 -3.85 -11.00 16.68
CA ASP A 64 -3.85 -11.85 17.86
C ASP A 64 -2.44 -11.78 18.48
N VAL A 65 -1.98 -10.59 18.89
CA VAL A 65 -0.78 -10.54 19.76
C VAL A 65 -1.23 -10.82 21.19
N VAL A 66 -1.25 -12.09 21.55
CA VAL A 66 -1.19 -12.50 22.96
C VAL A 66 0.19 -13.06 23.21
N GLN A 67 1.00 -12.31 23.98
CA GLN A 67 2.19 -12.81 24.68
C GLN A 67 3.25 -13.54 23.83
N GLY A 68 3.43 -13.17 22.56
CA GLY A 68 4.58 -13.64 21.76
C GLY A 68 4.47 -15.08 21.25
N GLU A 69 3.31 -15.72 21.36
CA GLU A 69 3.03 -17.01 20.72
C GLU A 69 2.21 -16.81 19.44
N LEU A 70 2.64 -17.46 18.35
CA LEU A 70 1.87 -17.53 17.10
C LEU A 70 0.55 -18.25 17.38
N LYS A 71 -0.56 -17.51 17.41
CA LYS A 71 -1.89 -18.09 17.56
C LYS A 71 -2.37 -18.79 16.28
N ALA A 72 -3.19 -19.82 16.55
CA ALA A 72 -3.73 -20.83 15.65
C ALA A 72 -4.06 -20.39 14.22
N HIS A 73 -3.88 -21.34 13.29
CA HIS A 73 -4.28 -21.26 11.90
C HIS A 73 -5.63 -20.54 11.72
N PHE A 74 -5.68 -19.67 10.71
CA PHE A 74 -6.89 -18.96 10.32
C PHE A 74 -7.58 -19.72 9.18
N SER A 75 -8.87 -20.04 9.33
CA SER A 75 -9.68 -20.70 8.30
C SER A 75 -11.04 -20.02 8.22
N PRO A 76 -11.12 -18.80 7.62
CA PRO A 76 -12.37 -18.05 7.56
C PRO A 76 -13.44 -18.78 6.76
N ASP A 77 -14.65 -18.85 7.31
CA ASP A 77 -15.82 -19.32 6.56
C ASP A 77 -16.47 -18.17 5.77
N PHE A 78 -16.24 -18.16 4.45
CA PHE A 78 -16.86 -17.20 3.54
C PHE A 78 -18.28 -17.58 3.11
N SER A 79 -18.86 -18.69 3.58
CA SER A 79 -20.22 -19.15 3.19
C SER A 79 -21.32 -18.12 3.49
N LYS A 80 -21.10 -17.28 4.50
CA LYS A 80 -22.01 -16.22 4.94
C LYS A 80 -21.98 -14.98 4.05
N VAL A 81 -20.98 -14.84 3.18
CA VAL A 81 -20.88 -13.76 2.18
C VAL A 81 -21.50 -14.25 0.88
N ARG A 82 -22.71 -13.79 0.59
CA ARG A 82 -23.55 -14.24 -0.53
C ARG A 82 -23.26 -13.49 -1.82
N ARG A 83 -23.09 -12.17 -1.77
CA ARG A 83 -22.83 -11.32 -2.95
C ARG A 83 -21.33 -11.10 -3.18
N ARG A 84 -20.60 -12.18 -3.42
CA ARG A 84 -19.13 -12.15 -3.56
C ARG A 84 -18.67 -11.37 -4.78
N GLU A 85 -19.48 -11.35 -5.83
CA GLU A 85 -19.30 -10.56 -7.04
C GLU A 85 -19.45 -9.05 -6.81
N ALA A 86 -20.11 -8.62 -5.75
CA ALA A 86 -20.21 -7.19 -5.42
C ALA A 86 -18.94 -6.66 -4.73
N ILE A 87 -18.03 -7.55 -4.29
CA ILE A 87 -16.82 -7.16 -3.59
C ILE A 87 -15.75 -6.72 -4.58
N VAL A 88 -15.26 -5.49 -4.37
CA VAL A 88 -14.21 -4.85 -5.17
C VAL A 88 -12.90 -4.65 -4.39
N GLU A 89 -12.95 -4.72 -3.06
CA GLU A 89 -11.80 -4.48 -2.18
C GLU A 89 -11.74 -5.54 -1.07
N ILE A 90 -10.59 -6.21 -0.92
CA ILE A 90 -10.35 -7.18 0.17
C ILE A 90 -9.08 -6.79 0.92
N GLY A 91 -9.16 -6.76 2.25
CA GLY A 91 -8.01 -6.68 3.14
C GLY A 91 -7.85 -7.93 3.99
N ILE A 92 -6.67 -8.53 4.03
CA ILE A 92 -6.32 -9.56 5.00
C ILE A 92 -5.06 -9.09 5.74
N LEU A 93 -5.23 -8.72 7.01
CA LEU A 93 -4.31 -7.90 7.78
C LEU A 93 -3.91 -8.58 9.10
N GLY A 94 -2.81 -9.31 9.19
CA GLY A 94 -2.35 -9.75 10.51
C GLY A 94 -1.36 -10.90 10.48
N ASN A 95 -0.87 -11.26 11.66
CA ASN A 95 0.24 -12.20 11.82
C ASN A 95 -0.20 -13.68 11.79
N SER A 96 -1.32 -14.00 11.14
CA SER A 96 -1.85 -15.36 11.09
C SER A 96 -1.56 -16.02 9.75
N VAL A 97 -1.18 -17.29 9.80
CA VAL A 97 -1.09 -18.15 8.61
C VAL A 97 -2.45 -18.80 8.40
N PHE A 98 -2.90 -18.91 7.14
CA PHE A 98 -4.04 -19.78 6.86
C PHE A 98 -3.73 -21.22 7.31
N ALA A 99 -4.76 -22.03 7.56
CA ALA A 99 -4.53 -23.47 7.78
C ALA A 99 -3.83 -24.09 6.57
N GLU A 100 -3.00 -25.11 6.81
CA GLU A 100 -2.26 -25.80 5.73
C GLU A 100 -3.20 -26.39 4.66
N ASP A 101 -4.41 -26.77 5.06
CA ASP A 101 -5.48 -27.31 4.22
C ASP A 101 -6.50 -26.26 3.77
N PHE A 102 -6.23 -24.97 3.99
CA PHE A 102 -7.16 -23.92 3.59
C PHE A 102 -7.29 -23.84 2.07
N ASP A 103 -8.53 -23.93 1.59
CA ASP A 103 -8.83 -23.84 0.16
C ASP A 103 -8.85 -22.37 -0.33
N TYR A 104 -7.74 -21.96 -0.94
CA TYR A 104 -7.60 -20.64 -1.55
C TYR A 104 -8.55 -20.40 -2.73
N ASP A 105 -9.13 -21.43 -3.36
CA ASP A 105 -10.03 -21.27 -4.49
C ASP A 105 -11.33 -20.52 -4.13
N VAL A 106 -11.65 -20.43 -2.83
CA VAL A 106 -12.72 -19.56 -2.35
C VAL A 106 -12.55 -18.11 -2.83
N PHE A 107 -11.30 -17.62 -2.97
CA PHE A 107 -11.03 -16.27 -3.45
C PHE A 107 -11.41 -16.06 -4.92
N LYS A 108 -11.43 -17.11 -5.75
CA LYS A 108 -11.87 -17.03 -7.16
C LYS A 108 -13.35 -16.64 -7.30
N SER A 109 -14.14 -16.86 -6.25
CA SER A 109 -15.56 -16.45 -6.24
C SER A 109 -15.75 -14.94 -6.04
N PHE A 110 -14.72 -14.20 -5.65
CA PHE A 110 -14.72 -12.73 -5.55
C PHE A 110 -14.17 -12.10 -6.84
N SER A 111 -14.90 -12.29 -7.94
CA SER A 111 -14.39 -12.05 -9.30
C SER A 111 -14.12 -10.58 -9.65
N ASN A 112 -14.66 -9.63 -8.89
CA ASN A 112 -14.57 -8.19 -9.17
C ASN A 112 -13.56 -7.44 -8.29
N VAL A 113 -12.72 -8.17 -7.54
CA VAL A 113 -11.70 -7.58 -6.68
C VAL A 113 -10.66 -6.85 -7.52
N LYS A 114 -10.55 -5.55 -7.26
CA LYS A 114 -9.61 -4.60 -7.88
C LYS A 114 -8.61 -4.06 -6.87
N GLY A 115 -8.97 -4.04 -5.59
CA GLY A 115 -8.15 -3.59 -4.48
C GLY A 115 -7.82 -4.73 -3.55
N LEU A 116 -6.53 -4.88 -3.23
CA LEU A 116 -6.09 -5.88 -2.29
C LEU A 116 -5.12 -5.28 -1.27
N THR A 117 -5.34 -5.58 0.00
CA THR A 117 -4.37 -5.34 1.07
C THR A 117 -3.98 -6.65 1.72
N THR A 118 -2.67 -6.91 1.83
CA THR A 118 -2.12 -8.12 2.42
C THR A 118 -1.05 -7.80 3.47
N GLN A 119 -1.13 -8.39 4.65
CA GLN A 119 -0.09 -8.34 5.67
C GLN A 119 0.12 -9.73 6.24
N ASN A 120 1.36 -10.24 6.17
CA ASN A 120 1.78 -11.51 6.77
C ASN A 120 0.91 -12.74 6.42
N VAL A 121 0.15 -12.67 5.33
CA VAL A 121 -0.55 -13.79 4.71
C VAL A 121 0.14 -14.15 3.42
N SER A 122 0.55 -15.42 3.30
CA SER A 122 1.15 -15.94 2.08
C SER A 122 0.09 -16.56 1.18
N PHE A 123 -0.16 -15.90 0.05
CA PHE A 123 -0.79 -16.50 -1.13
C PHE A 123 0.25 -17.13 -2.05
N GLY A 124 1.52 -16.74 -1.90
CA GLY A 124 2.62 -17.26 -2.70
C GLY A 124 2.43 -17.02 -4.21
N PRO A 125 2.81 -17.97 -5.07
CA PRO A 125 2.81 -17.78 -6.52
C PRO A 125 1.41 -17.77 -7.14
N ILE A 126 0.36 -18.23 -6.43
CA ILE A 126 -1.01 -18.27 -6.95
C ILE A 126 -1.75 -16.92 -6.83
N LEU A 127 -1.17 -15.94 -6.12
CA LEU A 127 -1.80 -14.64 -5.89
C LEU A 127 -2.35 -13.97 -7.18
N PRO A 128 -1.59 -13.89 -8.30
CA PRO A 128 -2.11 -13.28 -9.52
C PRO A 128 -3.22 -14.08 -10.21
N THR A 129 -3.37 -15.36 -9.86
CA THR A 129 -4.44 -16.23 -10.37
C THR A 129 -5.72 -16.06 -9.54
N LEU A 130 -5.59 -15.89 -8.23
CA LEU A 130 -6.73 -15.65 -7.34
C LEU A 130 -7.37 -14.27 -7.57
N PHE A 131 -6.54 -13.26 -7.85
CA PHE A 131 -6.99 -11.89 -8.07
C PHE A 131 -6.45 -11.35 -9.41
N PRO A 132 -6.98 -11.78 -10.57
CA PRO A 132 -6.37 -11.47 -11.86
C PRO A 132 -6.54 -10.00 -12.31
N ALA A 133 -7.51 -9.28 -11.74
CA ALA A 133 -7.94 -7.95 -12.18
C ALA A 133 -7.50 -6.79 -11.27
N LEU A 134 -6.47 -6.99 -10.43
CA LEU A 134 -6.02 -5.95 -9.51
C LEU A 134 -5.62 -4.66 -10.24
N GLU A 135 -6.17 -3.55 -9.74
CA GLU A 135 -5.84 -2.17 -10.12
C GLU A 135 -5.00 -1.52 -9.00
N THR A 136 -5.14 -1.98 -7.76
CA THR A 136 -4.41 -1.49 -6.58
C THR A 136 -3.99 -2.65 -5.67
N TRP A 137 -2.72 -2.67 -5.26
CA TRP A 137 -2.20 -3.64 -4.28
C TRP A 137 -1.35 -2.95 -3.21
N GLN A 138 -1.73 -3.15 -1.94
CA GLN A 138 -0.94 -2.80 -0.76
C GLN A 138 -0.42 -4.07 -0.08
N SER A 139 0.88 -4.32 -0.19
CA SER A 139 1.54 -5.40 0.53
C SER A 139 2.32 -4.83 1.71
N LEU A 140 1.86 -5.11 2.94
CA LEU A 140 2.54 -4.74 4.18
C LEU A 140 3.65 -5.74 4.58
N ASP A 141 3.78 -6.85 3.85
CA ASP A 141 4.95 -7.74 3.91
C ASP A 141 5.21 -8.40 2.54
N TRP A 142 6.23 -7.91 1.83
CA TRP A 142 6.67 -8.50 0.57
C TRP A 142 7.12 -9.96 0.68
N LYS A 143 7.73 -10.37 1.80
CA LYS A 143 8.32 -11.72 1.90
C LYS A 143 7.24 -12.79 1.83
N SER A 144 6.06 -12.53 2.39
CA SER A 144 4.91 -13.42 2.33
C SER A 144 4.35 -13.63 0.91
N ASN A 145 4.47 -12.63 0.02
CA ASN A 145 3.90 -12.66 -1.33
C ASN A 145 4.92 -12.29 -2.40
N LYS A 146 6.15 -12.83 -2.29
CA LYS A 146 7.19 -12.58 -3.29
C LYS A 146 6.74 -13.12 -4.64
N LEU A 147 6.60 -12.24 -5.61
CA LEU A 147 6.19 -12.60 -6.97
C LEU A 147 7.40 -12.85 -7.86
N HIS A 148 7.27 -13.89 -8.70
CA HIS A 148 8.24 -14.21 -9.76
C HIS A 148 7.71 -13.88 -11.15
N SER A 149 6.39 -13.87 -11.32
CA SER A 149 5.70 -13.55 -12.58
C SER A 149 4.26 -13.16 -12.26
N LEU A 150 3.69 -12.30 -13.09
CA LEU A 150 2.25 -11.98 -13.06
C LEU A 150 1.42 -12.84 -14.02
N ASN A 151 2.06 -13.65 -14.88
CA ASN A 151 1.39 -14.53 -15.85
C ASN A 151 0.31 -13.81 -16.70
N GLY A 152 0.56 -12.55 -17.07
CA GLY A 152 -0.39 -11.72 -17.82
C GLY A 152 -1.51 -11.07 -16.99
N SER A 153 -1.60 -11.37 -15.69
CA SER A 153 -2.53 -10.70 -14.77
C SER A 153 -2.12 -9.25 -14.49
N TRP A 154 -3.04 -8.51 -13.86
CA TRP A 154 -2.82 -7.17 -13.32
C TRP A 154 -2.49 -6.12 -14.38
N THR A 155 -3.03 -6.28 -15.59
CA THR A 155 -2.78 -5.37 -16.72
C THR A 155 -3.20 -3.92 -16.46
N LYS A 156 -4.03 -3.69 -15.45
CA LYS A 156 -4.52 -2.38 -15.01
C LYS A 156 -3.94 -1.92 -13.67
N LEU A 157 -2.90 -2.60 -13.15
CA LEU A 157 -2.28 -2.23 -11.88
C LEU A 157 -1.66 -0.83 -11.97
N ALA A 158 -2.36 0.14 -11.40
CA ALA A 158 -1.97 1.54 -11.42
C ALA A 158 -1.36 2.00 -10.10
N ARG A 159 -1.58 1.25 -9.01
CA ARG A 159 -1.22 1.69 -7.66
C ARG A 159 -0.62 0.53 -6.88
N LEU A 160 0.61 0.72 -6.42
CA LEU A 160 1.40 -0.31 -5.78
C LEU A 160 2.05 0.26 -4.51
N SER A 161 1.75 -0.32 -3.36
CA SER A 161 2.51 -0.09 -2.13
C SER A 161 3.11 -1.39 -1.66
N VAL A 162 4.42 -1.41 -1.41
CA VAL A 162 5.11 -2.61 -0.92
C VAL A 162 6.06 -2.29 0.22
N HIS A 163 5.87 -3.00 1.33
CA HIS A 163 6.75 -2.97 2.50
C HIS A 163 7.76 -4.12 2.43
N GLY A 164 9.03 -3.82 2.72
CA GLY A 164 10.09 -4.82 2.75
C GLY A 164 10.46 -5.36 1.37
N PHE A 165 10.18 -4.61 0.30
CA PHE A 165 10.46 -5.05 -1.06
C PHE A 165 11.96 -5.37 -1.25
N SER A 166 12.21 -6.49 -1.91
CA SER A 166 13.56 -6.93 -2.31
C SER A 166 13.48 -7.68 -3.63
N GLY A 167 14.49 -7.50 -4.48
CA GLY A 167 14.49 -7.99 -5.85
C GLY A 167 14.42 -6.83 -6.84
N SER A 168 13.94 -7.14 -8.05
CA SER A 168 13.79 -6.17 -9.13
C SER A 168 12.32 -5.88 -9.40
N LEU A 169 12.03 -4.67 -9.88
CA LEU A 169 10.69 -4.25 -10.29
C LEU A 169 10.25 -4.80 -11.65
N ASP A 170 11.10 -5.57 -12.34
CA ASP A 170 10.82 -6.19 -13.64
C ASP A 170 9.56 -7.08 -13.65
N VAL A 171 9.19 -7.68 -12.52
CA VAL A 171 7.94 -8.43 -12.38
C VAL A 171 6.70 -7.58 -12.68
N PHE A 172 6.80 -6.25 -12.56
CA PHE A 172 5.74 -5.30 -12.86
C PHE A 172 5.92 -4.59 -14.21
N ASP A 173 6.78 -5.09 -15.08
CA ASP A 173 6.93 -4.54 -16.42
C ASP A 173 5.59 -4.50 -17.19
N ASP A 174 5.46 -3.48 -18.03
CA ASP A 174 4.24 -3.15 -18.80
C ASP A 174 2.99 -2.83 -17.95
N ARG A 175 3.12 -2.69 -16.62
CA ARG A 175 1.99 -2.28 -15.78
C ARG A 175 1.94 -0.75 -15.67
N PRO A 176 0.75 -0.15 -15.80
CA PRO A 176 0.60 1.30 -15.86
C PRO A 176 0.69 1.93 -14.45
N ILE A 177 1.75 1.64 -13.70
CA ILE A 177 1.91 2.11 -12.32
C ILE A 177 2.05 3.64 -12.31
N ARG A 178 1.05 4.30 -11.72
CA ARG A 178 0.95 5.76 -11.51
C ARG A 178 1.34 6.16 -10.10
N LYS A 179 1.06 5.33 -9.09
CA LYS A 179 1.49 5.54 -7.70
C LYS A 179 2.33 4.37 -7.21
N LEU A 180 3.56 4.63 -6.78
CA LEU A 180 4.49 3.63 -6.25
C LEU A 180 5.02 4.04 -4.89
N PHE A 181 4.61 3.31 -3.84
CA PHE A 181 5.09 3.52 -2.48
C PHE A 181 5.95 2.34 -2.05
N LEU A 182 7.17 2.63 -1.61
CA LEU A 182 8.12 1.62 -1.18
C LEU A 182 8.60 1.94 0.22
N ILE A 183 8.35 1.03 1.15
CA ILE A 183 8.58 1.24 2.57
C ILE A 183 9.54 0.17 3.06
N SER A 184 10.57 0.55 3.82
CA SER A 184 11.59 -0.37 4.37
C SER A 184 12.18 -1.31 3.31
N SER A 185 12.34 -0.81 2.08
CA SER A 185 12.71 -1.61 0.91
C SER A 185 14.20 -1.53 0.61
N THR A 186 14.72 -2.56 -0.07
CA THR A 186 16.15 -2.78 -0.33
C THR A 186 16.50 -2.76 -1.82
N ILE A 187 15.76 -1.99 -2.61
CA ILE A 187 16.05 -1.82 -4.03
C ILE A 187 17.48 -1.31 -4.18
N LYS A 188 18.28 -2.04 -4.98
CA LYS A 188 19.70 -1.77 -5.10
C LYS A 188 19.97 -0.47 -5.83
N LYS A 189 19.18 -0.17 -6.87
CA LYS A 189 19.39 1.00 -7.72
C LYS A 189 18.09 1.73 -8.02
N ILE A 190 18.12 3.05 -7.88
CA ILE A 190 16.97 3.92 -8.13
C ILE A 190 16.56 3.98 -9.62
N ASP A 191 17.46 3.60 -10.54
CA ASP A 191 17.20 3.59 -11.99
C ASP A 191 16.16 2.53 -12.41
N GLU A 192 15.96 1.47 -11.60
CA GLU A 192 14.88 0.50 -11.82
C GLU A 192 13.48 1.14 -11.82
N ILE A 193 13.33 2.27 -11.13
CA ILE A 193 12.06 2.99 -11.04
C ILE A 193 11.70 3.65 -12.37
N ALA A 194 12.70 4.01 -13.18
CA ALA A 194 12.49 4.60 -14.50
C ALA A 194 11.76 3.66 -15.48
N ARG A 195 11.60 2.37 -15.13
CA ARG A 195 10.75 1.41 -15.85
C ARG A 195 9.26 1.76 -15.76
N CYS A 196 8.83 2.37 -14.66
CA CYS A 196 7.44 2.80 -14.46
C CYS A 196 7.20 4.15 -15.16
N THR A 197 7.16 4.17 -16.49
CA THR A 197 7.10 5.43 -17.26
C THR A 197 5.84 6.26 -17.06
N SER A 198 4.76 5.63 -16.54
CA SER A 198 3.50 6.30 -16.21
C SER A 198 3.46 6.86 -14.78
N LEU A 199 4.59 6.85 -14.06
CA LEU A 199 4.62 7.20 -12.64
C LEU A 199 4.38 8.69 -12.41
N GLU A 200 3.41 8.99 -11.55
CA GLU A 200 3.00 10.33 -11.16
C GLU A 200 3.38 10.65 -9.71
N VAL A 201 3.28 9.66 -8.83
CA VAL A 201 3.59 9.80 -7.41
C VAL A 201 4.54 8.69 -6.99
N LEU A 202 5.68 9.09 -6.43
CA LEU A 202 6.72 8.18 -5.97
C LEU A 202 7.08 8.48 -4.52
N GLN A 203 6.98 7.48 -3.66
CA GLN A 203 7.37 7.59 -2.26
C GLN A 203 8.33 6.47 -1.87
N PHE A 204 9.42 6.86 -1.22
CA PHE A 204 10.30 5.97 -0.48
C PHE A 204 10.36 6.39 0.98
N VAL A 205 10.16 5.42 1.87
CA VAL A 205 10.32 5.63 3.30
C VAL A 205 11.21 4.54 3.87
N ALA A 206 12.19 4.93 4.67
CA ALA A 206 13.12 4.03 5.35
C ALA A 206 13.80 3.01 4.41
N CYS A 207 14.02 3.40 3.14
CA CYS A 207 14.70 2.56 2.17
C CYS A 207 16.22 2.65 2.29
N ARG A 208 16.93 1.76 1.59
CA ARG A 208 18.39 1.79 1.43
C ARG A 208 18.78 1.88 -0.03
N LEU A 209 18.25 2.90 -0.70
CA LEU A 209 18.48 3.09 -2.13
C LEU A 209 19.92 3.55 -2.38
N THR A 210 20.47 3.11 -3.52
CA THR A 210 21.70 3.67 -4.08
C THR A 210 21.50 4.05 -5.54
N GLY A 211 22.47 4.74 -6.12
CA GLY A 211 22.48 5.07 -7.54
C GLY A 211 22.20 6.54 -7.84
N ASP A 212 22.03 6.83 -9.13
CA ASP A 212 21.93 8.17 -9.67
C ASP A 212 20.47 8.63 -9.76
N VAL A 213 20.09 9.63 -8.96
CA VAL A 213 18.72 10.16 -8.91
C VAL A 213 18.32 10.87 -10.19
N SER A 214 19.27 11.34 -11.02
CA SER A 214 18.97 11.96 -12.33
C SER A 214 18.25 11.00 -13.29
N SER A 215 18.32 9.69 -13.04
CA SER A 215 17.50 8.70 -13.75
C SER A 215 16.00 8.96 -13.63
N LEU A 216 15.54 9.56 -12.52
CA LEU A 216 14.14 9.94 -12.31
C LEU A 216 13.69 11.08 -13.24
N SER A 217 14.60 11.84 -13.83
CA SER A 217 14.26 12.89 -14.82
C SER A 217 13.61 12.35 -16.09
N ARG A 218 13.64 11.03 -16.31
CA ARG A 218 12.94 10.37 -17.41
C ARG A 218 11.44 10.20 -17.15
N LEU A 219 10.99 10.38 -15.91
CA LEU A 219 9.60 10.21 -15.51
C LEU A 219 8.80 11.49 -15.79
N ALA A 220 8.40 11.65 -17.06
CA ALA A 220 7.76 12.86 -17.57
C ALA A 220 6.37 13.17 -16.99
N GLN A 221 5.81 12.29 -16.15
CA GLN A 221 4.53 12.48 -15.47
C GLN A 221 4.70 12.68 -13.96
N LEU A 222 5.93 12.60 -13.43
CA LEU A 222 6.18 12.63 -12.00
C LEU A 222 5.87 14.02 -11.43
N ARG A 223 4.81 14.10 -10.64
CA ARG A 223 4.32 15.34 -10.00
C ARG A 223 4.62 15.41 -8.51
N ALA A 224 4.83 14.27 -7.85
CA ALA A 224 5.15 14.21 -6.43
C ALA A 224 6.24 13.17 -6.14
N LEU A 225 7.28 13.59 -5.42
CA LEU A 225 8.42 12.75 -5.05
C LEU A 225 8.76 12.89 -3.57
N ARG A 226 8.73 11.78 -2.84
CA ARG A 226 9.17 11.68 -1.45
C ARG A 226 10.33 10.71 -1.31
N LEU A 227 11.43 11.19 -0.74
CA LEU A 227 12.65 10.43 -0.46
C LEU A 227 12.98 10.56 1.03
N GLU A 228 12.52 9.59 1.82
CA GLU A 228 12.75 9.54 3.26
C GLU A 228 13.66 8.38 3.66
N GLY A 229 14.54 8.65 4.62
CA GLY A 229 15.51 7.71 5.17
C GLY A 229 16.93 7.92 4.65
N LYS A 230 17.84 7.05 5.11
CA LYS A 230 19.28 7.14 4.88
C LYS A 230 19.68 6.56 3.52
N ASN A 231 19.15 7.13 2.44
CA ASN A 231 19.48 6.73 1.07
C ASN A 231 20.88 7.24 0.68
N THR A 232 21.62 6.47 -0.12
CA THR A 232 22.95 6.87 -0.62
C THR A 232 22.85 7.20 -2.11
N LEU A 233 22.19 8.33 -2.41
CA LEU A 233 21.90 8.77 -3.77
C LEU A 233 22.90 9.83 -4.23
N GLN A 234 23.26 9.77 -5.51
CA GLN A 234 24.13 10.73 -6.19
C GLN A 234 23.41 11.36 -7.40
N GLY A 235 24.06 12.32 -8.07
CA GLY A 235 23.52 12.94 -9.29
C GLY A 235 22.42 13.99 -9.06
N TRP A 236 22.29 14.48 -7.82
CA TRP A 236 21.32 15.51 -7.45
C TRP A 236 21.39 16.77 -8.31
N GLU A 237 22.60 17.18 -8.69
CA GLU A 237 22.82 18.37 -9.52
C GLU A 237 22.31 18.22 -10.96
N SER A 238 21.97 16.99 -11.37
CA SER A 238 21.40 16.66 -12.66
C SER A 238 19.94 16.20 -12.57
N LEU A 239 19.35 16.24 -11.37
CA LEU A 239 17.93 15.97 -11.19
C LEU A 239 17.13 17.16 -11.72
N TYR A 240 16.35 16.90 -12.75
CA TYR A 240 15.46 17.85 -13.39
C TYR A 240 14.07 17.25 -13.55
N SER A 241 13.01 18.06 -13.41
CA SER A 241 11.66 17.64 -13.78
C SER A 241 10.81 18.85 -14.14
N GLU A 242 10.17 18.77 -15.30
CA GLU A 242 9.19 19.76 -15.74
C GLU A 242 7.86 19.66 -15.00
N THR A 243 7.51 18.49 -14.46
CA THR A 243 6.18 18.23 -13.91
C THR A 243 6.12 18.19 -12.39
N LEU A 244 7.27 18.18 -11.73
CA LEU A 244 7.34 18.02 -10.27
C LEU A 244 6.78 19.27 -9.57
N ARG A 245 5.76 19.05 -8.73
CA ARG A 245 5.09 20.09 -7.93
C ARG A 245 5.36 19.94 -6.45
N ASN A 246 5.42 18.70 -5.96
CA ASN A 246 5.58 18.38 -4.55
C ASN A 246 6.86 17.56 -4.32
N PHE A 247 7.74 18.05 -3.45
CA PHE A 247 9.01 17.37 -3.16
C PHE A 247 9.31 17.28 -1.67
N TRP A 248 9.54 16.07 -1.17
CA TRP A 248 9.96 15.83 0.21
C TRP A 248 11.25 15.03 0.23
N ALA A 249 12.28 15.54 0.89
CA ALA A 249 13.53 14.80 1.05
C ALA A 249 14.10 14.95 2.45
N THR A 250 14.54 13.82 3.00
CA THR A 250 15.38 13.78 4.20
C THR A 250 16.80 13.40 3.82
N ASP A 251 17.77 13.92 4.55
CA ASP A 251 19.19 13.63 4.34
C ASP A 251 19.70 13.99 2.93
N LEU A 252 19.16 15.06 2.32
CA LEU A 252 19.66 15.62 1.07
C LEU A 252 21.09 16.17 1.29
N PRO A 253 22.11 15.70 0.55
CA PRO A 253 23.51 16.02 0.82
C PRO A 253 23.98 17.34 0.19
N CYS A 254 23.10 18.07 -0.48
CA CYS A 254 23.41 19.29 -1.20
C CYS A 254 22.28 20.32 -1.07
N ARG A 255 22.53 21.55 -1.54
CA ARG A 255 21.50 22.58 -1.63
C ARG A 255 20.47 22.17 -2.69
N PHE A 256 19.19 22.21 -2.33
CA PHE A 256 18.10 22.01 -3.28
C PHE A 256 18.05 23.18 -4.29
N ARG A 257 17.91 22.86 -5.58
CA ARG A 257 17.92 23.81 -6.70
C ARG A 257 16.53 23.90 -7.34
N PRO A 258 15.63 24.75 -6.81
CA PRO A 258 14.27 24.87 -7.34
C PRO A 258 14.23 25.30 -8.82
N GLU A 259 15.30 25.92 -9.33
CA GLU A 259 15.42 26.34 -10.73
C GLU A 259 15.42 25.16 -11.72
N GLN A 260 15.68 23.94 -11.24
CA GLN A 260 15.59 22.70 -12.02
C GLN A 260 14.15 22.12 -12.08
N PHE A 261 13.19 22.79 -11.43
CA PHE A 261 11.81 22.34 -11.31
C PHE A 261 10.86 23.52 -11.56
N PRO A 262 10.61 23.89 -12.83
CA PRO A 262 9.87 25.11 -13.18
C PRO A 262 8.46 25.22 -12.59
N HIS A 263 7.84 24.09 -12.22
CA HIS A 263 6.51 24.01 -11.65
C HIS A 263 6.49 23.54 -10.19
N ILE A 264 7.62 23.60 -9.46
CA ILE A 264 7.64 23.24 -8.05
C ILE A 264 6.80 24.22 -7.23
N GLU A 265 5.87 23.69 -6.45
CA GLU A 265 4.92 24.45 -5.63
C GLU A 265 5.29 24.32 -4.15
N ASN A 266 5.50 23.08 -3.69
CA ASN A 266 5.73 22.76 -2.29
C ASN A 266 6.97 21.87 -2.13
N TYR A 267 7.84 22.20 -1.18
CA TYR A 267 8.94 21.32 -0.84
C TYR A 267 9.43 21.41 0.60
N VAL A 268 9.84 20.24 1.12
CA VAL A 268 10.33 20.06 2.49
C VAL A 268 11.65 19.29 2.46
N ILE A 269 12.72 19.91 2.97
CA ILE A 269 14.09 19.40 2.93
C ILE A 269 14.68 19.36 4.35
N ASN A 270 15.22 18.20 4.74
CA ASN A 270 16.07 17.99 5.92
C ASN A 270 15.48 18.51 7.25
N THR A 271 14.16 18.57 7.38
CA THR A 271 13.48 19.18 8.55
C THR A 271 13.70 18.43 9.87
N TYR A 272 14.05 17.15 9.82
CA TYR A 272 14.37 16.32 10.99
C TYR A 272 15.67 16.73 11.71
N ARG A 273 16.53 17.52 11.06
CA ARG A 273 17.81 17.98 11.61
C ARG A 273 17.81 19.49 11.76
N ASN A 274 17.54 19.98 12.98
CA ASN A 274 17.41 21.41 13.27
C ASN A 274 18.61 22.27 12.85
N LYS A 275 19.81 21.69 12.76
CA LYS A 275 21.06 22.39 12.40
C LYS A 275 21.56 22.05 10.99
N ASP A 276 20.76 21.40 10.16
CA ASP A 276 21.17 21.05 8.81
C ASP A 276 21.26 22.29 7.92
N PRO A 277 22.38 22.52 7.21
CA PRO A 277 22.58 23.73 6.42
C PRO A 277 21.68 23.80 5.19
N PHE A 278 21.08 22.68 4.77
CA PHE A 278 20.17 22.61 3.62
C PHE A 278 18.70 22.53 4.04
N ARG A 279 18.39 22.65 5.33
CA ARG A 279 17.02 22.63 5.85
C ARG A 279 16.18 23.73 5.19
N MET A 280 15.04 23.34 4.62
CA MET A 280 14.16 24.26 3.92
C MET A 280 12.71 23.78 3.93
N VAL A 281 11.76 24.71 4.02
CA VAL A 281 10.32 24.46 3.87
C VAL A 281 9.75 25.61 3.05
N VAL A 282 9.07 25.30 1.95
CA VAL A 282 8.39 26.27 1.08
C VAL A 282 7.06 25.68 0.64
N GLY A 283 6.03 26.54 0.54
CA GLY A 283 4.67 26.13 0.21
C GLY A 283 3.92 25.56 1.42
N ASP A 284 2.93 24.72 1.14
CA ASP A 284 2.10 24.03 2.15
C ASP A 284 2.53 22.57 2.30
N PRO A 285 3.07 22.16 3.48
CA PRO A 285 3.39 20.77 3.75
C PRO A 285 2.18 19.83 3.70
N ASP A 286 0.97 20.32 3.99
CA ASP A 286 -0.23 19.49 4.01
C ASP A 286 -0.63 19.06 2.58
N GLU A 287 -0.43 19.93 1.59
CA GLU A 287 -0.59 19.62 0.16
C GLU A 287 0.41 18.54 -0.31
N ILE A 288 1.62 18.52 0.28
CA ILE A 288 2.58 17.44 0.02
C ILE A 288 2.05 16.12 0.59
N GLU A 289 1.58 16.13 1.84
CA GLU A 289 1.02 14.92 2.47
C GLU A 289 -0.20 14.39 1.72
N GLU A 290 -1.08 15.26 1.23
CA GLU A 290 -2.25 14.86 0.45
C GLU A 290 -1.87 14.07 -0.82
N ALA A 291 -0.81 14.50 -1.51
CA ALA A 291 -0.28 13.79 -2.67
C ALA A 291 0.16 12.34 -2.35
N PHE A 292 0.51 12.06 -1.08
CA PHE A 292 0.96 10.75 -0.59
C PHE A 292 -0.06 10.03 0.30
N ALA A 293 -1.25 10.59 0.53
CA ALA A 293 -2.15 10.17 1.61
C ALA A 293 -2.65 8.71 1.50
N SER A 294 -2.90 8.20 0.29
CA SER A 294 -3.35 6.82 0.08
C SER A 294 -3.04 6.29 -1.31
N ILE A 295 -2.76 4.99 -1.40
CA ILE A 295 -2.69 4.30 -2.69
C ILE A 295 -4.07 3.91 -3.23
N PHE A 296 -5.15 4.03 -2.46
CA PHE A 296 -6.50 3.65 -2.92
C PHE A 296 -7.26 4.83 -3.53
N THR A 297 -6.75 6.05 -3.37
CA THR A 297 -7.29 7.26 -3.99
C THR A 297 -6.62 7.53 -5.34
N GLU A 298 -7.34 8.21 -6.24
CA GLU A 298 -6.81 8.62 -7.55
C GLU A 298 -5.69 9.65 -7.46
#